data_AF-A0A1L5PN69-F1
#
_entry.id   AF-A0A1L5PN69-F1
#
_cell.length_a   1.000
_cell.length_b   1.000
_cell.length_c   1.000
_cell.angle_alpha   90.00
_cell.angle_beta   90.00
_cell.angle_gamma   90.00
#
_symmetry.space_group_name_H-M   'P 1'
#
loop_
_entity.id
_entity.type
_entity.pdbx_description
1 polymer ?
#
loop_
_entity_poly.entity_id
_entity_poly.type
_entity_poly.pdbx_seq_one_letter_code
_entity_poly.pdbx_strand_id
1 'polypeptide(L)'
;MNPSIDLEAAQAAFFASGGKIIVLDGYQYVPFPQRKHPEPKPKVKREPDKQSVHQKNAQARAGMVAELAETMTCREAALMLKVSQDSLWRMAKSYGFTFVTAPRGRVFEKQYDDEADAKLAERITALRDIGVSKNQAAKHMKIGHSTMSRIINKFGIDFPPSKRGPQK
;
A
#
# COMPACT_ATOMS: atom_id res chain seq x y z
N MET A 1 -52.77 43.17 -63.24
CA MET A 1 -53.73 43.18 -62.12
C MET A 1 -53.13 44.01 -61.02
N ASN A 2 -53.87 44.99 -60.50
CA ASN A 2 -53.38 45.88 -59.45
C ASN A 2 -53.69 45.21 -58.11
N PRO A 3 -52.68 44.69 -57.39
CA PRO A 3 -52.89 43.83 -56.22
C PRO A 3 -53.61 44.54 -55.07
N SER A 4 -53.67 45.87 -55.06
CA SER A 4 -54.38 46.67 -54.06
C SER A 4 -55.90 46.55 -54.17
N ILE A 5 -56.45 46.48 -55.39
CA ILE A 5 -57.89 46.44 -55.63
C ILE A 5 -58.46 45.09 -55.20
N ASP A 6 -57.73 44.01 -55.49
CA ASP A 6 -58.14 42.65 -55.16
C ASP A 6 -58.17 42.41 -53.63
N LEU A 7 -57.28 43.08 -52.88
CA LEU A 7 -57.27 43.03 -51.42
C LEU A 7 -58.45 43.76 -50.79
N GLU A 8 -58.79 44.94 -51.29
CA GLU A 8 -59.95 45.71 -50.78
C GLU A 8 -61.26 44.97 -51.06
N ALA A 9 -61.40 44.38 -52.25
CA ALA A 9 -62.54 43.55 -52.60
C ALA A 9 -62.66 42.31 -51.69
N ALA A 10 -61.54 41.64 -51.39
CA ALA A 10 -61.51 40.48 -50.51
C ALA A 10 -61.87 40.84 -49.06
N GLN A 11 -61.39 41.97 -48.55
CA GLN A 11 -61.74 42.46 -47.21
C GLN A 11 -63.23 42.82 -47.13
N ALA A 12 -63.76 43.53 -48.13
CA ALA A 12 -65.18 43.89 -48.20
C ALA A 12 -66.09 42.66 -48.23
N ALA A 13 -65.73 41.64 -49.01
CA ALA A 13 -66.47 40.37 -49.05
C ALA A 13 -66.47 39.65 -47.70
N PHE A 14 -65.35 39.63 -46.98
CA PHE A 14 -65.22 39.01 -45.66
C PHE A 14 -66.11 39.70 -44.59
N PHE A 15 -66.17 41.04 -44.60
CA PHE A 15 -67.08 41.77 -43.72
C PHE A 15 -68.54 41.59 -44.12
N ALA A 16 -68.85 41.53 -45.43
CA ALA A 16 -70.21 41.31 -45.92
C ALA A 16 -70.75 39.91 -45.57
N SER A 17 -69.90 38.89 -45.51
CA SER A 17 -70.28 37.56 -45.02
C SER A 17 -70.43 37.48 -43.49
N GLY A 18 -70.29 38.60 -42.78
CA GLY A 18 -70.44 38.69 -41.32
C GLY A 18 -69.16 38.40 -40.53
N GLY A 19 -67.99 38.37 -41.18
CA GLY A 19 -66.70 38.19 -40.53
C GLY A 19 -66.34 39.37 -39.64
N LYS A 20 -65.78 39.10 -38.47
CA LYS A 20 -65.26 40.12 -37.54
C LYS A 20 -63.78 39.87 -37.31
N ILE A 21 -62.97 40.91 -37.42
CA ILE A 21 -61.55 40.86 -37.07
C ILE A 21 -61.45 41.21 -35.59
N ILE A 22 -60.87 40.30 -34.80
CA ILE A 22 -60.59 40.53 -33.38
C ILE A 22 -59.08 40.67 -33.26
N VAL A 23 -58.63 41.83 -32.80
CA VAL A 23 -57.23 42.03 -32.40
C VAL A 23 -57.10 41.46 -31.00
N LEU A 24 -56.36 40.36 -30.87
CA LEU A 24 -56.09 39.75 -29.57
C LEU A 24 -54.98 40.53 -28.88
N ASP A 25 -55.21 40.94 -27.64
CA ASP A 25 -54.16 41.52 -26.81
C ASP A 25 -53.06 40.48 -26.57
N GLY A 26 -51.80 40.93 -26.64
CA GLY A 26 -50.64 40.08 -26.42
C GLY A 26 -50.62 39.47 -25.02
N TYR A 27 -49.95 38.33 -24.87
CA TYR A 27 -49.78 37.70 -23.56
C TYR A 27 -48.87 38.55 -22.66
N GLN A 28 -49.33 38.86 -21.45
CA GLN A 28 -48.50 39.49 -20.42
C GLN A 28 -47.75 38.42 -19.63
N TYR A 29 -46.42 38.45 -19.71
CA TYR A 29 -45.59 37.47 -19.02
C TYR A 29 -45.74 37.55 -17.50
N VAL A 30 -46.08 36.41 -16.88
CA VAL A 30 -46.06 36.22 -15.43
C VAL A 30 -44.96 35.21 -15.08
N PRO A 31 -44.00 35.56 -14.20
CA PRO A 31 -42.99 34.63 -13.74
C PRO A 31 -43.59 33.35 -13.14
N PHE A 32 -42.93 32.21 -13.36
CA PHE A 32 -43.37 30.94 -12.79
C PHE A 32 -43.34 30.99 -11.25
N PRO A 33 -44.34 30.39 -10.57
CA PRO A 33 -44.35 30.30 -9.12
C PRO A 33 -43.16 29.47 -8.61
N GLN A 34 -42.59 29.89 -7.47
CA GLN A 34 -41.51 29.14 -6.82
C GLN A 34 -41.99 27.74 -6.42
N ARG A 35 -41.23 26.71 -6.82
CA ARG A 35 -41.50 25.33 -6.42
C ARG A 35 -41.31 25.18 -4.90
N LYS A 36 -42.34 24.71 -4.20
CA LYS A 36 -42.24 24.35 -2.78
C LYS A 36 -41.71 22.91 -2.67
N HIS A 37 -40.50 22.76 -2.13
CA HIS A 37 -40.03 21.45 -1.71
C HIS A 37 -40.75 21.06 -0.41
N PRO A 38 -41.14 19.78 -0.24
CA PRO A 38 -41.67 19.32 1.04
C PRO A 38 -40.62 19.55 2.13
N GLU A 39 -41.05 19.90 3.33
CA GLU A 39 -40.15 20.06 4.46
C GLU A 39 -39.31 18.78 4.66
N PRO A 40 -38.01 18.90 4.97
CA PRO A 40 -37.15 17.75 5.18
C PRO A 40 -37.73 16.91 6.31
N LYS A 41 -38.03 15.64 6.01
CA LYS A 41 -38.54 14.70 7.03
C LYS A 41 -37.60 14.72 8.24
N PRO A 42 -38.14 14.86 9.47
CA PRO A 42 -37.31 14.88 10.67
C PRO A 42 -36.51 13.58 10.73
N LYS A 43 -35.18 13.68 10.91
CA LYS A 43 -34.33 12.51 11.11
C LYS A 43 -34.80 11.80 12.38
N VAL A 44 -35.37 10.61 12.23
CA VAL A 44 -35.65 9.74 13.37
C VAL A 44 -34.31 9.48 14.05
N LYS A 45 -34.16 9.95 15.29
CA LYS A 45 -33.02 9.59 16.13
C LYS A 45 -33.13 8.09 16.37
N ARG A 46 -32.37 7.28 15.62
CA ARG A 46 -32.21 5.87 15.97
C ARG A 46 -31.50 5.85 17.31
N GLU A 47 -32.12 5.23 18.30
CA GLU A 47 -31.39 4.91 19.53
C GLU A 47 -30.16 4.09 19.15
N PRO A 48 -29.04 4.22 19.87
CA PRO A 48 -27.85 3.41 19.59
C PRO A 48 -28.22 1.96 19.87
N ASP A 49 -28.56 1.22 18.80
CA ASP A 49 -28.86 -0.20 18.89
C ASP A 49 -27.70 -0.91 19.59
N LYS A 50 -28.03 -1.84 20.50
CA LYS A 50 -27.10 -2.81 21.06
C LYS A 50 -26.33 -3.43 19.90
N GLN A 51 -25.00 -3.32 19.91
CA GLN A 51 -24.06 -3.70 18.84
C GLN A 51 -24.69 -4.53 17.72
N SER A 52 -24.74 -3.95 16.51
CA SER A 52 -25.29 -4.63 15.34
C SER A 52 -24.66 -6.02 15.14
N VAL A 53 -25.40 -6.94 14.52
CA VAL A 53 -24.89 -8.29 14.19
C VAL A 53 -23.55 -8.22 13.46
N HIS A 54 -23.38 -7.22 12.57
CA HIS A 54 -22.13 -6.96 11.87
C HIS A 54 -20.97 -6.61 12.81
N GLN A 55 -21.23 -5.81 13.85
CA GLN A 55 -20.22 -5.43 14.82
C GLN A 55 -19.76 -6.61 15.68
N LYS A 56 -20.69 -7.48 16.07
CA LYS A 56 -20.38 -8.73 16.78
C LYS A 56 -19.54 -9.67 15.92
N ASN A 57 -19.91 -9.85 14.66
CA ASN A 57 -19.15 -10.66 13.71
C ASN A 57 -17.74 -10.08 13.46
N ALA A 58 -17.63 -8.75 13.39
CA ALA A 58 -16.34 -8.07 13.26
C ALA A 58 -15.45 -8.28 14.48
N GLN A 59 -16.02 -8.18 15.70
CA GLN A 59 -15.30 -8.48 16.95
C GLN A 59 -14.85 -9.93 17.04
N ALA A 60 -15.72 -10.89 16.68
CA ALA A 60 -15.37 -12.30 16.66
C ALA A 60 -14.22 -12.60 15.69
N ARG A 61 -14.25 -11.99 14.49
CA ARG A 61 -13.14 -12.06 13.53
C ARG A 61 -11.86 -11.43 14.08
N ALA A 62 -11.96 -10.28 14.72
CA ALA A 62 -10.81 -9.63 15.33
C ALA A 62 -10.18 -10.47 16.44
N GLY A 63 -10.99 -11.17 17.25
CA GLY A 63 -10.50 -12.11 18.27
C GLY A 63 -9.68 -13.25 17.67
N MET A 64 -10.22 -13.93 16.64
CA MET A 64 -9.48 -14.98 15.93
C MET A 64 -8.18 -14.47 15.31
N VAL A 65 -8.20 -13.26 14.73
CA VAL A 65 -7.00 -12.66 14.14
C VAL A 65 -5.98 -12.25 15.21
N ALA A 66 -6.42 -11.83 16.40
CA ALA A 66 -5.53 -11.47 17.50
C ALA A 66 -4.74 -12.69 18.01
N GLU A 67 -5.39 -13.84 18.17
CA GLU A 67 -4.72 -15.10 18.54
C GLU A 67 -3.66 -15.51 17.50
N LEU A 68 -3.96 -15.33 16.21
CA LEU A 68 -3.00 -15.58 15.13
C LEU A 68 -1.86 -14.56 15.11
N ALA A 69 -2.12 -13.32 15.53
CA ALA A 69 -1.13 -12.26 15.51
C ALA A 69 0.00 -12.47 16.54
N GLU A 70 -0.28 -13.20 17.62
CA GLU A 70 0.72 -13.58 18.63
C GLU A 70 1.75 -14.57 18.08
N THR A 71 1.34 -15.45 17.15
CA THR A 71 2.17 -16.57 16.68
C THR A 71 2.73 -16.37 15.27
N MET A 72 1.98 -15.70 14.39
CA MET A 72 2.30 -15.58 12.96
C MET A 72 2.61 -14.15 12.54
N THR A 73 3.34 -14.03 11.44
CA THR A 73 3.49 -12.75 10.75
C THR A 73 2.21 -12.37 10.02
N CYS A 74 2.00 -11.07 9.78
CA CYS A 74 0.82 -10.57 9.05
C CYS A 74 0.67 -11.23 7.66
N ARG A 75 1.79 -11.58 7.00
CA ARG A 75 1.78 -12.23 5.69
C ARG A 75 1.29 -13.67 5.77
N GLU A 76 1.73 -14.43 6.76
CA GLU A 76 1.30 -15.81 6.97
C GLU A 76 -0.17 -15.88 7.35
N ALA A 77 -0.60 -14.99 8.26
CA ALA A 77 -2.02 -14.86 8.63
C ALA A 77 -2.90 -14.50 7.41
N ALA A 78 -2.43 -13.62 6.52
CA ALA A 78 -3.12 -13.26 5.28
C ALA A 78 -3.31 -14.47 4.35
N LEU A 79 -2.28 -15.30 4.21
CA LEU A 79 -2.33 -16.51 3.38
C LEU A 79 -3.28 -17.55 3.96
N MET A 80 -3.23 -17.76 5.28
CA MET A 80 -4.05 -18.74 5.97
C MET A 80 -5.54 -18.36 5.91
N LEU A 81 -5.86 -17.10 6.21
CA LEU A 81 -7.24 -16.60 6.21
C LEU A 81 -7.76 -16.24 4.81
N LYS A 82 -6.89 -16.22 3.80
CA LYS A 82 -7.19 -15.77 2.42
C LYS A 82 -7.77 -14.34 2.38
N VAL A 83 -7.21 -13.45 3.20
CA VAL A 83 -7.60 -12.04 3.28
C VAL A 83 -6.40 -11.16 2.89
N SER A 84 -6.65 -9.95 2.40
CA SER A 84 -5.58 -8.97 2.14
C SER A 84 -4.85 -8.56 3.42
N GLN A 85 -3.54 -8.32 3.31
CA GLN A 85 -2.72 -7.82 4.42
C GLN A 85 -3.23 -6.49 4.96
N ASP A 86 -3.69 -5.59 4.08
CA ASP A 86 -4.24 -4.29 4.48
C ASP A 86 -5.48 -4.40 5.38
N SER A 87 -6.33 -5.41 5.14
CA SER A 87 -7.50 -5.67 5.98
C SER A 87 -7.08 -6.09 7.40
N LEU A 88 -6.04 -6.93 7.50
CA LEU A 88 -5.47 -7.34 8.78
C LEU A 88 -4.80 -6.17 9.49
N TRP A 89 -4.08 -5.29 8.79
CA TRP A 89 -3.53 -4.06 9.37
C TRP A 89 -4.61 -3.10 9.88
N ARG A 90 -5.72 -2.94 9.14
CA ARG A 90 -6.87 -2.15 9.60
C ARG A 90 -7.50 -2.76 10.84
N MET A 91 -7.65 -4.08 10.91
CA MET A 91 -8.15 -4.77 12.10
C MET A 91 -7.20 -4.58 13.29
N ALA A 92 -5.90 -4.81 13.09
CA ALA A 92 -4.86 -4.57 14.10
C ALA A 92 -4.94 -3.15 14.67
N LYS A 93 -5.04 -2.12 13.81
CA LYS A 93 -5.19 -0.73 14.24
C LYS A 93 -6.51 -0.46 14.98
N SER A 94 -7.60 -1.09 14.56
CA SER A 94 -8.94 -0.83 15.13
C SER A 94 -9.15 -1.51 16.47
N TYR A 95 -8.52 -2.67 16.68
CA TYR A 95 -8.69 -3.51 17.88
C TYR A 95 -7.44 -3.54 18.78
N GLY A 96 -6.34 -2.88 18.38
CA GLY A 96 -5.19 -2.61 19.24
C GLY A 96 -4.21 -3.76 19.42
N PHE A 97 -4.10 -4.68 18.46
CA PHE A 97 -3.13 -5.77 18.48
C PHE A 97 -2.08 -5.62 17.37
N THR A 98 -0.95 -6.30 17.50
CA THR A 98 0.16 -6.25 16.54
C THR A 98 0.62 -7.65 16.16
N PHE A 99 1.01 -7.85 14.90
CA PHE A 99 1.55 -9.12 14.42
C PHE A 99 3.03 -9.29 14.76
N VAL A 100 3.51 -10.53 14.78
CA VAL A 100 4.94 -10.84 14.83
C VAL A 100 5.66 -10.17 13.66
N THR A 101 6.76 -9.48 13.98
CA THR A 101 7.57 -8.81 12.96
C THR A 101 8.33 -9.86 12.17
N ALA A 102 8.10 -9.90 10.86
CA ALA A 102 8.90 -10.74 9.97
C ALA A 102 10.38 -10.33 10.05
N PRO A 103 11.33 -11.27 10.00
CA PRO A 103 12.77 -10.95 10.02
C PRO A 103 13.08 -9.98 8.88
N ARG A 104 13.65 -8.82 9.24
CA ARG A 104 13.97 -7.76 8.28
C ARG A 104 15.27 -8.09 7.57
N GLY A 105 15.20 -8.24 6.25
CA GLY A 105 16.36 -8.43 5.37
C GLY A 105 16.46 -9.84 4.79
N ARG A 106 17.25 -9.98 3.72
CA ARG A 106 17.67 -11.29 3.23
C ARG A 106 18.78 -11.79 4.14
N VAL A 107 18.54 -12.90 4.84
CA VAL A 107 19.63 -13.68 5.45
C VAL A 107 20.40 -14.31 4.30
N PHE A 108 21.48 -13.66 3.89
CA PHE A 108 22.40 -14.25 2.93
C PHE A 108 23.31 -15.22 3.69
N GLU A 109 23.02 -16.51 3.57
CA GLU A 109 23.96 -17.54 3.95
C GLU A 109 25.19 -17.42 3.04
N LYS A 110 26.32 -17.02 3.61
CA LYS A 110 27.60 -17.03 2.88
C LYS A 110 28.00 -18.48 2.69
N GLN A 111 27.86 -18.99 1.47
CA GLN A 111 28.43 -20.27 1.08
C GLN A 111 29.96 -20.09 0.97
N TYR A 112 30.70 -20.95 1.68
CA TYR A 112 32.15 -21.01 1.60
C TYR A 112 32.52 -22.32 0.90
N ASP A 113 33.51 -22.24 0.02
CA ASP A 113 34.04 -23.42 -0.67
C ASP A 113 35.15 -24.04 0.18
N ASP A 114 34.91 -25.28 0.63
CA ASP A 114 35.82 -26.02 1.49
C ASP A 114 37.15 -26.36 0.77
N GLU A 115 37.13 -26.58 -0.55
CA GLU A 115 38.33 -26.89 -1.32
C GLU A 115 39.22 -25.66 -1.49
N ALA A 116 38.61 -24.50 -1.75
CA ALA A 116 39.31 -23.23 -1.83
C ALA A 116 39.94 -22.88 -0.47
N ASP A 117 39.22 -23.14 0.62
CA ASP A 117 39.71 -22.94 1.98
C ASP A 117 40.87 -23.86 2.34
N ALA A 118 40.87 -25.12 1.90
CA ALA A 118 41.97 -26.05 2.12
C ALA A 118 43.26 -25.57 1.42
N LYS A 119 43.17 -25.14 0.16
CA LYS A 119 44.31 -24.55 -0.58
C LYS A 119 44.83 -23.29 0.10
N LEU A 120 43.94 -22.48 0.68
CA LEU A 120 44.34 -21.31 1.45
C LEU A 120 45.03 -21.70 2.76
N ALA A 121 44.53 -22.72 3.46
CA ALA A 121 45.13 -23.23 4.69
C ALA A 121 46.56 -23.74 4.46
N GLU A 122 46.81 -24.49 3.39
CA GLU A 122 48.16 -24.95 3.01
C GLU A 122 49.13 -23.76 2.81
N ARG A 123 48.69 -22.73 2.08
CA ARG A 123 49.49 -21.51 1.86
C ARG A 123 49.74 -20.73 3.15
N ILE A 124 48.73 -20.62 4.01
CA ILE A 124 48.85 -19.97 5.33
C ILE A 124 49.85 -20.73 6.19
N THR A 125 49.85 -22.07 6.13
CA THR A 125 50.77 -22.93 6.86
C THR A 125 52.21 -22.75 6.35
N ALA A 126 52.42 -22.73 5.04
CA ALA A 126 53.74 -22.43 4.46
C ALA A 126 54.27 -21.04 4.87
N LEU A 127 53.40 -20.01 4.89
CA LEU A 127 53.80 -18.67 5.34
C LEU A 127 54.12 -18.61 6.83
N ARG A 128 53.41 -19.39 7.66
CA ARG A 128 53.72 -19.56 9.08
C ARG A 128 55.11 -20.17 9.24
N ASP A 129 55.43 -21.21 8.48
CA ASP A 129 56.71 -21.93 8.59
C ASP A 129 57.90 -21.07 8.16
N ILE A 130 57.67 -20.11 7.25
CA ILE A 130 58.65 -19.07 6.88
C ILE A 130 58.84 -18.03 8.01
N GLY A 131 58.00 -18.05 9.05
CA GLY A 131 58.08 -17.14 10.20
C GLY A 131 57.34 -15.82 10.02
N VAL A 132 56.42 -15.75 9.05
CA VAL A 132 55.62 -14.55 8.77
C VAL A 132 54.51 -14.41 9.83
N SER A 133 54.28 -13.19 10.33
CA SER A 133 53.19 -12.95 11.29
C SER A 133 51.82 -13.04 10.61
N LYS A 134 50.76 -13.39 11.37
CA LYS A 134 49.38 -13.48 10.86
C LYS A 134 48.95 -12.29 9.99
N ASN A 135 49.30 -11.07 10.42
CA ASN A 135 48.93 -9.84 9.71
C ASN A 135 49.72 -9.66 8.41
N GLN A 136 50.99 -10.07 8.39
CA GLN A 136 51.79 -10.05 7.18
C GLN A 136 51.30 -11.13 6.19
N ALA A 137 50.97 -12.34 6.66
CA ALA A 137 50.40 -13.39 5.83
C ALA A 137 49.10 -12.95 5.15
N ALA A 138 48.21 -12.27 5.89
CA ALA A 138 46.97 -11.72 5.33
C ALA A 138 47.23 -10.68 4.22
N LYS A 139 48.25 -9.83 4.39
CA LYS A 139 48.66 -8.85 3.37
C LYS A 139 49.31 -9.52 2.14
N HIS A 140 50.18 -10.50 2.36
CA HIS A 140 50.83 -11.25 1.27
C HIS A 140 49.81 -12.00 0.40
N MET A 141 48.79 -12.59 1.02
CA MET A 141 47.75 -13.33 0.30
C MET A 141 46.60 -12.45 -0.19
N LYS A 142 46.55 -11.15 0.18
CA LYS A 142 45.46 -10.21 -0.10
C LYS A 142 44.08 -10.73 0.36
N ILE A 143 44.05 -11.33 1.55
CA ILE A 143 42.84 -11.90 2.16
C ILE A 143 42.40 -11.03 3.33
N GLY A 144 41.09 -10.87 3.50
CA GLY A 144 40.52 -10.11 4.62
C GLY A 144 40.81 -10.78 5.98
N HIS A 145 40.84 -9.97 7.04
CA HIS A 145 41.09 -10.49 8.40
C HIS A 145 40.03 -11.50 8.87
N SER A 146 38.76 -11.31 8.49
CA SER A 146 37.68 -12.24 8.85
C SER A 146 37.85 -13.61 8.18
N THR A 147 38.17 -13.64 6.88
CA THR A 147 38.47 -14.87 6.15
C THR A 147 39.72 -15.57 6.69
N MET A 148 40.77 -14.82 7.03
CA MET A 148 41.99 -15.37 7.64
C MET A 148 41.69 -16.02 9.01
N SER A 149 41.02 -15.31 9.91
CA SER A 149 40.65 -15.83 11.23
C SER A 149 39.73 -17.06 11.15
N ARG A 150 38.79 -17.06 10.19
CA ARG A 150 37.91 -18.21 9.95
C ARG A 150 38.70 -19.45 9.52
N ILE A 151 39.61 -19.32 8.56
CA ILE A 151 40.43 -20.43 8.06
C ILE A 151 41.37 -20.93 9.18
N ILE A 152 42.00 -20.02 9.93
CA ILE A 152 42.83 -20.37 11.10
C ILE A 152 42.03 -21.23 12.10
N ASN A 153 40.82 -20.80 12.46
CA ASN A 153 39.99 -21.54 13.42
C ASN A 153 39.49 -22.87 12.86
N LYS A 154 39.16 -22.92 11.55
CA LYS A 154 38.65 -24.13 10.89
C LYS A 154 39.72 -25.22 10.75
N PHE A 155 40.95 -24.84 10.43
CA PHE A 155 42.08 -25.77 10.23
C PHE A 155 43.04 -25.85 11.42
N GLY A 156 42.77 -25.14 12.52
CA GLY A 156 43.56 -25.19 13.74
C GLY A 156 45.00 -24.67 13.59
N ILE A 157 45.21 -23.66 12.73
CA ILE A 157 46.56 -23.13 12.45
C ILE A 157 46.96 -22.14 13.54
N ASP A 158 47.84 -22.55 14.46
CA ASP A 158 48.37 -21.63 15.46
C ASP A 158 49.50 -20.75 14.89
N PHE A 159 49.43 -19.44 15.17
CA PHE A 159 50.45 -18.47 14.77
C PHE A 159 51.19 -17.98 16.01
N PRO A 160 52.52 -17.80 15.94
CA PRO A 160 53.26 -17.25 17.06
C PRO A 160 52.72 -15.85 17.41
N PRO A 161 52.61 -15.50 18.71
CA PRO A 161 52.10 -14.22 19.14
C PRO A 161 52.96 -13.10 18.54
N SER A 162 52.33 -12.23 17.74
CA SER A 162 53.02 -11.11 17.14
C SER A 162 53.56 -10.21 18.25
N LYS A 163 54.87 -9.94 18.25
CA LYS A 163 55.44 -8.86 19.05
C LYS A 163 54.73 -7.57 18.65
N ARG A 164 54.14 -6.85 19.62
CA ARG A 164 53.54 -5.54 19.36
C ARG A 164 54.66 -4.63 18.88
N GLY A 165 54.60 -4.17 17.64
CA GLY A 165 55.49 -3.12 17.15
C GLY A 165 55.26 -1.82 17.93
N PRO A 166 56.23 -0.89 17.95
CA PRO A 166 56.05 0.40 18.61
C PRO A 166 54.81 1.09 18.03
N GLN A 167 53.90 1.51 18.90
CA GLN A 167 52.77 2.34 18.51
C GLN A 167 53.35 3.64 17.96
N LYS A 168 53.14 3.89 16.66
CA LYS A 168 53.40 5.19 16.04
C LYS A 168 52.17 6.07 16.21
#